data_AF-A0A839QJX4-F1
#
_entry.id   AF-A0A839QJX4-F1
#
_cell.length_a   1.000
_cell.length_b   1.000
_cell.length_c   1.000
_cell.angle_alpha   90.00
_cell.angle_beta   90.00
_cell.angle_gamma   90.00
#
_symmetry.space_group_name_H-M   'P 1'
#
loop_
_entity.id
_entity.type
_entity.pdbx_description
1 polymer ?
#
loop_
_entity_poly.entity_id
_entity_poly.type
_entity_poly.pdbx_seq_one_letter_code
_entity_poly.pdbx_strand_id
1 'polypeptide(L)'
;MKTPCRELDPVPAGAMERWGVACLLAVPLLAAVMDMLRMWSEGDGAITGGIGEPEAGARALASVAACPGPMAAATILAFATAFVAIPALPAIWRLTRPGLPVLAVVLAAVGSCFVLGRVIHTCVYFTWTLFMATRLPLEQAVGIDSEMNGFWPVNMVIVPTILGLVLWLPLLAVALYRAGRIPLWAMILILVVNVALIVLGSSYATAVAMGLGTLIGLLPLARGALDPSPAASPDRRAPARPSLP
;
A
#
# COMPACT_ATOMS: atom_id res chain seq x y z
N MET A 1 16.43 -9.18 46.13
CA MET A 1 16.86 -8.04 45.29
C MET A 1 15.74 -7.74 44.28
N LYS A 2 15.09 -6.58 44.35
CA LYS A 2 14.14 -6.12 43.33
C LYS A 2 14.92 -5.30 42.31
N THR A 3 15.04 -5.77 41.08
CA THR A 3 15.55 -4.97 39.97
C THR A 3 14.59 -3.79 39.78
N PRO A 4 15.03 -2.53 39.88
CA PRO A 4 14.14 -1.40 39.63
C PRO A 4 13.66 -1.50 38.18
N CYS A 5 12.34 -1.55 38.00
CA CYS A 5 11.72 -1.37 36.69
C CYS A 5 12.12 0.02 36.20
N ARG A 6 13.07 0.06 35.27
CA ARG A 6 13.47 1.28 34.59
C ARG A 6 12.25 1.71 33.77
N GLU A 7 11.58 2.78 34.18
CA GLU A 7 10.57 3.42 33.33
C GLU A 7 11.24 3.71 31.99
N LEU A 8 10.74 3.06 30.94
CA LEU A 8 11.19 3.34 29.57
C LEU A 8 10.76 4.77 29.26
N ASP A 9 11.73 5.64 29.02
CA ASP A 9 11.45 7.01 28.61
C ASP A 9 10.48 6.99 27.41
N PRO A 10 9.41 7.80 27.43
CA PRO A 10 8.44 7.83 26.36
C PRO A 10 9.14 8.23 25.06
N VAL A 11 9.01 7.38 24.03
CA VAL A 11 9.57 7.64 22.70
C VAL A 11 9.05 9.01 22.21
N PRO A 12 9.95 9.93 21.83
CA PRO A 12 9.54 11.28 21.44
C PRO A 12 8.54 11.21 20.28
N ALA A 13 7.42 11.92 20.41
CA ALA A 13 6.29 11.83 19.47
C ALA A 13 6.69 12.04 18.00
N GLY A 14 7.69 12.88 17.74
CA GLY A 14 8.23 13.12 16.40
C GLY A 14 9.06 11.97 15.81
N ALA A 15 9.61 11.06 16.63
CA ALA A 15 10.32 9.89 16.12
C ALA A 15 9.34 8.86 15.50
N MET A 16 8.22 8.61 16.15
CA MET A 16 7.18 7.72 15.62
C MET A 16 6.54 8.26 14.33
N GLU A 17 6.32 9.59 14.27
CA GLU A 17 5.77 10.23 13.09
C GLU A 17 6.71 10.10 11.88
N ARG A 18 8.01 10.41 12.06
CA ARG A 18 9.02 10.24 11.01
C ARG A 18 9.13 8.80 10.52
N TRP A 19 9.09 7.84 11.45
CA TRP A 19 9.07 6.42 11.09
C TRP A 19 7.84 6.04 10.27
N GLY A 20 6.65 6.46 10.70
CA GLY A 20 5.42 6.20 9.95
C GLY A 20 5.39 6.86 8.57
N VAL A 21 5.98 8.05 8.42
CA VAL A 21 6.15 8.71 7.11
C VAL A 21 7.15 7.95 6.23
N ALA A 22 8.28 7.49 6.78
CA ALA A 22 9.24 6.67 6.03
C ALA A 22 8.60 5.36 5.54
N CYS A 23 7.84 4.70 6.41
CA CYS A 23 7.01 3.55 6.07
C CYS A 23 6.03 3.87 4.94
N LEU A 24 5.35 5.02 5.00
CA LEU A 24 4.41 5.44 3.97
C LEU A 24 5.06 5.64 2.60
N LEU A 25 6.29 6.16 2.55
CA LEU A 25 7.07 6.33 1.32
C LEU A 25 7.56 4.97 0.77
N ALA A 26 7.89 4.03 1.66
CA ALA A 26 8.39 2.72 1.27
C ALA A 26 7.29 1.83 0.67
N VAL A 27 6.05 1.93 1.12
CA VAL A 27 4.93 1.10 0.62
C VAL A 27 4.77 1.11 -0.90
N PRO A 28 4.62 2.27 -1.60
CA PRO A 28 4.44 2.27 -3.06
C PRO A 28 5.66 1.75 -3.81
N LEU A 29 6.87 1.95 -3.26
CA LEU A 29 8.10 1.42 -3.86
C LEU A 29 8.18 -0.10 -3.75
N LEU A 30 7.94 -0.64 -2.56
CA LEU A 30 7.90 -2.09 -2.33
C LEU A 30 6.81 -2.73 -3.18
N ALA A 31 5.64 -2.10 -3.28
CA ALA A 31 4.55 -2.58 -4.11
C ALA A 31 4.92 -2.63 -5.60
N ALA A 32 5.54 -1.58 -6.13
CA ALA A 32 5.97 -1.54 -7.52
C ALA A 32 7.04 -2.60 -7.84
N VAL A 33 8.07 -2.72 -7.00
CA VAL A 33 9.14 -3.72 -7.20
C VAL A 33 8.60 -5.15 -7.10
N MET A 34 7.73 -5.41 -6.11
CA MET A 34 7.03 -6.68 -5.96
C MET A 34 6.24 -7.05 -7.21
N ASP A 35 5.47 -6.11 -7.76
CA ASP A 35 4.65 -6.34 -8.95
C ASP A 35 5.52 -6.58 -10.20
N MET A 36 6.65 -5.87 -10.33
CA MET A 36 7.62 -6.12 -11.40
C MET A 36 8.25 -7.52 -11.32
N LEU A 37 8.59 -8.00 -10.12
CA LEU A 37 9.10 -9.35 -9.92
C LEU A 37 8.05 -10.43 -10.20
N ARG A 38 6.79 -10.17 -9.81
CA ARG A 38 5.65 -11.02 -10.16
C ARG A 38 5.54 -11.18 -11.68
N MET A 39 5.41 -10.06 -12.39
CA MET A 39 5.28 -10.02 -13.85
C MET A 39 6.44 -10.73 -14.54
N TRP A 40 7.66 -10.49 -14.06
CA TRP A 40 8.84 -11.18 -14.59
C TRP A 40 8.75 -12.70 -14.39
N SER A 41 8.30 -13.15 -13.22
CA SER A 41 8.15 -14.58 -12.94
C SER A 41 7.05 -15.25 -13.76
N GLU A 42 5.94 -14.55 -13.98
CA GLU A 42 4.79 -15.05 -14.74
C GLU A 42 5.03 -15.01 -16.26
N GLY A 43 6.07 -14.29 -16.70
CA GLY A 43 6.37 -14.12 -18.11
C GLY A 43 5.38 -13.18 -18.81
N ASP A 44 4.66 -12.35 -18.05
CA ASP A 44 3.62 -11.45 -18.54
C ASP A 44 3.76 -10.05 -17.93
N GLY A 45 3.56 -9.01 -18.74
CA GLY A 45 3.73 -7.60 -18.36
C GLY A 45 2.47 -6.76 -18.54
N ALA A 46 1.28 -7.37 -18.57
CA ALA A 46 0.13 -6.84 -19.30
C ALA A 46 -0.81 -5.85 -18.59
N ILE A 47 -1.06 -4.76 -19.35
CA ILE A 47 -2.06 -3.69 -19.21
C ILE A 47 -3.44 -4.01 -19.82
N THR A 48 -3.67 -5.16 -20.47
CA THR A 48 -5.01 -5.73 -20.75
C THR A 48 -4.79 -6.99 -21.59
N GLY A 49 -4.68 -8.12 -20.91
CA GLY A 49 -4.61 -9.46 -21.48
C GLY A 49 -4.50 -10.43 -20.32
N GLY A 50 -5.42 -11.40 -20.21
CA GLY A 50 -5.31 -12.48 -19.23
C GLY A 50 -6.42 -12.59 -18.18
N ILE A 51 -7.53 -11.84 -18.24
CA ILE A 51 -8.68 -12.17 -17.40
C ILE A 51 -9.52 -13.23 -18.14
N GLY A 52 -9.46 -14.47 -17.66
CA GLY A 52 -10.38 -15.53 -18.06
C GLY A 52 -9.91 -16.48 -19.16
N GLU A 53 -8.63 -16.47 -19.54
CA GLU A 53 -8.06 -17.47 -20.46
C GLU A 53 -7.33 -18.56 -19.66
N PRO A 54 -7.83 -19.79 -19.60
CA PRO A 54 -7.17 -20.90 -18.89
C PRO A 54 -5.73 -21.15 -19.37
N GLU A 55 -5.46 -20.88 -20.65
CA GLU A 55 -4.13 -20.98 -21.25
C GLU A 55 -3.14 -19.96 -20.66
N ALA A 56 -3.61 -18.78 -20.22
CA ALA A 56 -2.75 -17.79 -19.58
C ALA A 56 -2.27 -18.26 -18.20
N GLY A 57 -3.17 -18.87 -17.41
CA GLY A 57 -2.82 -19.45 -16.09
C GLY A 57 -1.80 -20.59 -16.22
N ALA A 58 -1.98 -21.48 -17.21
CA ALA A 58 -1.03 -22.56 -17.47
C ALA A 58 0.36 -22.04 -17.88
N ARG A 59 0.42 -21.03 -18.76
CA ARG A 59 1.69 -20.38 -19.14
C ARG A 59 2.38 -19.72 -17.95
N ALA A 60 1.63 -18.99 -17.13
CA ALA A 60 2.17 -18.33 -15.94
C ALA A 60 2.74 -19.35 -14.93
N LEU A 61 2.00 -20.42 -14.63
CA LEU A 61 2.46 -21.49 -13.74
C LEU A 61 3.72 -22.19 -14.26
N ALA A 62 3.78 -22.49 -15.56
CA ALA A 62 4.97 -23.07 -16.19
C ALA A 62 6.18 -22.12 -16.12
N SER A 63 5.97 -20.82 -16.34
CA SER A 63 7.01 -19.79 -16.21
C SER A 63 7.55 -19.70 -14.78
N VAL A 64 6.66 -19.67 -13.78
CA VAL A 64 7.04 -19.65 -12.36
C VAL A 64 7.77 -20.94 -11.97
N ALA A 65 7.36 -22.10 -12.49
CA ALA A 65 8.02 -23.38 -12.24
C ALA A 65 9.46 -23.38 -12.80
N ALA A 66 9.67 -22.79 -13.98
CA ALA A 66 10.98 -22.67 -14.60
C ALA A 66 11.92 -21.71 -13.87
N CYS A 67 11.38 -20.64 -13.28
CA CYS A 67 12.16 -19.67 -12.50
C CYS A 67 11.39 -19.19 -11.25
N PRO A 68 11.41 -19.94 -10.14
CA PRO A 68 10.59 -19.62 -8.96
C PRO A 68 11.16 -18.49 -8.10
N GLY A 69 12.44 -18.13 -8.30
CA GLY A 69 13.15 -17.12 -7.50
C GLY A 69 12.47 -15.75 -7.49
N PRO A 70 12.15 -15.15 -8.65
CA PRO A 70 11.44 -13.87 -8.72
C PRO A 70 10.08 -13.89 -8.02
N MET A 71 9.26 -14.94 -8.19
CA MET A 71 7.99 -15.07 -7.47
C MET A 71 8.21 -15.16 -5.95
N ALA A 72 9.19 -15.95 -5.47
CA ALA A 72 9.51 -16.03 -4.05
C ALA A 72 9.92 -14.68 -3.46
N ALA A 73 10.75 -13.91 -4.18
CA ALA A 73 11.12 -12.56 -3.78
C ALA A 73 9.91 -11.61 -3.79
N ALA A 74 9.04 -11.72 -4.80
CA ALA A 74 7.80 -10.96 -4.87
C ALA A 74 6.87 -11.25 -3.67
N THR A 75 6.74 -12.52 -3.27
CA THR A 75 5.98 -12.94 -2.07
C THR A 75 6.53 -12.27 -0.80
N ILE A 76 7.85 -12.25 -0.62
CA ILE A 76 8.50 -11.60 0.54
C ILE A 76 8.22 -10.10 0.53
N LEU A 77 8.37 -9.44 -0.62
CA LEU A 77 8.10 -8.01 -0.75
C LEU A 77 6.62 -7.67 -0.57
N ALA A 78 5.71 -8.55 -0.96
CA ALA A 78 4.28 -8.37 -0.75
C ALA A 78 3.93 -8.39 0.74
N PHE A 79 4.49 -9.33 1.52
CA PHE A 79 4.42 -9.32 2.98
C PHE A 79 5.07 -8.07 3.58
N ALA A 80 6.27 -7.72 3.13
CA ALA A 80 6.97 -6.52 3.59
C ALA A 80 6.12 -5.25 3.36
N THR A 81 5.46 -5.14 2.21
CA THR A 81 4.55 -4.03 1.90
C THR A 81 3.41 -3.94 2.92
N ALA A 82 2.82 -5.08 3.31
CA ALA A 82 1.76 -5.11 4.32
C ALA A 82 2.27 -4.68 5.71
N PHE A 83 3.40 -5.23 6.15
CA PHE A 83 3.96 -4.93 7.47
C PHE A 83 4.50 -3.50 7.58
N VAL A 84 5.13 -2.99 6.52
CA VAL A 84 5.61 -1.61 6.45
C VAL A 84 4.44 -0.62 6.40
N ALA A 85 3.26 -1.01 5.91
CA ALA A 85 2.07 -0.16 5.98
C ALA A 85 1.52 0.02 7.41
N ILE A 86 1.77 -0.93 8.33
CA ILE A 86 1.21 -0.88 9.69
C ILE A 86 1.65 0.38 10.46
N PRO A 87 2.96 0.73 10.55
CA PRO A 87 3.38 1.97 11.21
C PRO A 87 2.93 3.25 10.51
N ALA A 88 2.56 3.18 9.22
CA ALA A 88 2.04 4.34 8.50
C ALA A 88 0.62 4.71 8.98
N LEU A 89 -0.21 3.75 9.38
CA LEU A 89 -1.60 4.02 9.78
C LEU A 89 -1.70 4.97 10.99
N PRO A 90 -0.97 4.76 12.12
CA PRO A 90 -0.99 5.69 13.23
C PRO A 90 -0.45 7.09 12.87
N ALA A 91 0.55 7.18 11.99
CA ALA A 91 1.09 8.46 11.55
C ALA A 91 0.07 9.23 10.71
N ILE A 92 -0.57 8.58 9.72
CA ILE A 92 -1.64 9.17 8.90
C ILE A 92 -2.80 9.64 9.78
N TRP A 93 -3.21 8.81 10.75
CA TRP A 93 -4.25 9.17 11.71
C TRP A 93 -3.91 10.45 12.47
N ARG A 94 -2.70 10.55 13.04
CA ARG A 94 -2.25 11.75 13.77
C ARG A 94 -2.17 12.99 12.86
N LEU A 95 -1.71 12.82 11.63
CA LEU A 95 -1.57 13.91 10.65
C LEU A 95 -2.92 14.48 10.19
N THR A 96 -3.97 13.66 10.15
CA THR A 96 -5.26 14.02 9.54
C THR A 96 -6.37 14.29 10.56
N ARG A 97 -6.38 13.60 11.71
CA ARG A 97 -7.45 13.67 12.72
C ARG A 97 -7.77 15.10 13.21
N PRO A 98 -6.80 16.00 13.48
CA PRO A 98 -7.11 17.32 14.05
C PRO A 98 -8.02 18.19 13.18
N GLY A 99 -7.95 18.07 11.85
CA GLY A 99 -8.80 18.84 10.93
C GLY A 99 -9.87 18.01 10.23
N LEU A 100 -9.72 16.68 10.19
CA LEU A 100 -10.52 15.78 9.35
C LEU A 100 -10.89 14.48 10.11
N PRO A 101 -11.60 14.55 11.25
CA PRO A 101 -11.81 13.39 12.13
C PRO A 101 -12.54 12.23 11.47
N VAL A 102 -13.58 12.51 10.67
CA VAL A 102 -14.34 11.47 9.94
C VAL A 102 -13.45 10.79 8.89
N LEU A 103 -12.69 11.59 8.12
CA LEU A 103 -11.81 11.04 7.09
C LEU A 103 -10.65 10.24 7.69
N ALA A 104 -10.14 10.62 8.87
CA ALA A 104 -9.14 9.84 9.58
C ALA A 104 -9.65 8.45 9.97
N VAL A 105 -10.92 8.32 10.39
CA VAL A 105 -11.59 7.03 10.67
C VAL A 105 -11.72 6.19 9.40
N VAL A 106 -12.21 6.79 8.33
CA VAL A 106 -12.31 6.09 7.03
C VAL A 106 -10.93 5.63 6.56
N LEU A 107 -9.89 6.47 6.68
CA LEU A 107 -8.52 6.12 6.31
C LEU A 107 -7.94 4.99 7.16
N ALA A 108 -8.20 4.99 8.47
CA ALA A 108 -7.76 3.91 9.34
C ALA A 108 -8.45 2.59 8.98
N ALA A 109 -9.76 2.62 8.70
CA ALA A 109 -10.52 1.45 8.27
C ALA A 109 -10.01 0.92 6.92
N VAL A 110 -9.96 1.78 5.89
CA VAL A 110 -9.51 1.40 4.53
C VAL A 110 -8.04 0.99 4.52
N GLY A 111 -7.19 1.66 5.30
CA GLY A 111 -5.79 1.27 5.48
C GLY A 111 -5.63 -0.07 6.19
N SER A 112 -6.53 -0.40 7.14
CA SER A 112 -6.57 -1.74 7.74
C SER A 112 -7.00 -2.79 6.73
N CYS A 113 -7.98 -2.48 5.87
CA CYS A 113 -8.34 -3.33 4.73
C CYS A 113 -7.17 -3.52 3.77
N PHE A 114 -6.35 -2.48 3.52
CA PHE A 114 -5.13 -2.61 2.71
C PHE A 114 -4.14 -3.59 3.33
N VAL A 115 -3.85 -3.47 4.63
CA VAL A 115 -2.91 -4.39 5.32
C VAL A 115 -3.44 -5.82 5.27
N LEU A 116 -4.68 -6.05 5.71
CA LEU A 116 -5.30 -7.38 5.75
C LEU A 116 -5.41 -7.97 4.36
N GLY A 117 -5.92 -7.19 3.42
CA GLY A 117 -6.03 -7.58 2.02
C GLY A 117 -4.69 -7.91 1.40
N ARG A 118 -3.64 -7.13 1.67
CA ARG A 118 -2.30 -7.44 1.16
C ARG A 118 -1.76 -8.76 1.71
N VAL A 119 -1.94 -9.03 3.01
CA VAL A 119 -1.58 -10.33 3.61
C VAL A 119 -2.35 -11.46 2.94
N ILE A 120 -3.68 -11.33 2.85
CA ILE A 120 -4.55 -12.32 2.23
C ILE A 120 -4.16 -12.59 0.78
N HIS A 121 -4.04 -11.54 -0.04
CA HIS A 121 -3.61 -11.64 -1.43
C HIS A 121 -2.23 -12.30 -1.57
N THR A 122 -1.31 -12.03 -0.64
CA THR A 122 0.00 -12.69 -0.62
C THR A 122 -0.13 -14.18 -0.34
N CYS A 123 -1.04 -14.60 0.55
CA CYS A 123 -1.28 -16.01 0.82
C CYS A 123 -1.98 -16.72 -0.34
N VAL A 124 -3.08 -16.15 -0.86
CA VAL A 124 -3.96 -16.83 -1.82
C VAL A 124 -3.50 -16.73 -3.27
N TYR A 125 -2.71 -15.72 -3.61
CA TYR A 125 -2.14 -15.55 -4.94
C TYR A 125 -0.66 -15.93 -4.94
N PHE A 126 0.21 -15.09 -4.36
CA PHE A 126 1.67 -15.26 -4.46
C PHE A 126 2.17 -16.61 -3.90
N THR A 127 1.80 -16.92 -2.66
CA THR A 127 2.27 -18.14 -1.98
C THR A 127 1.67 -19.37 -2.61
N TRP A 128 0.38 -19.31 -2.96
CA TRP A 128 -0.32 -20.42 -3.59
C TRP A 128 0.20 -20.73 -5.00
N THR A 129 0.36 -19.71 -5.84
CA THR A 129 0.98 -19.85 -7.18
C THR A 129 2.38 -20.43 -7.09
N LEU A 130 3.20 -19.94 -6.16
CA LEU A 130 4.55 -20.49 -5.95
C LEU A 130 4.50 -21.95 -5.47
N PHE A 131 3.59 -22.29 -4.57
CA PHE A 131 3.42 -23.66 -4.10
C PHE A 131 3.00 -24.58 -5.24
N MET A 132 1.94 -24.24 -5.98
CA MET A 132 1.44 -25.03 -7.10
C MET A 132 2.52 -25.24 -8.15
N ALA A 133 3.20 -24.15 -8.57
CA ALA A 133 4.24 -24.21 -9.60
C ALA A 133 5.46 -25.04 -9.20
N THR A 134 5.80 -25.14 -7.91
CA THR A 134 7.02 -25.82 -7.45
C THR A 134 6.80 -27.19 -6.84
N ARG A 135 5.56 -27.53 -6.45
CA ARG A 135 5.25 -28.74 -5.69
C ARG A 135 4.29 -29.69 -6.38
N LEU A 136 3.58 -29.24 -7.41
CA LEU A 136 2.59 -30.07 -8.12
C LEU A 136 3.00 -30.27 -9.58
N PRO A 137 2.60 -31.39 -10.20
CA PRO A 137 2.60 -31.51 -11.65
C PRO A 137 1.77 -30.39 -12.29
N LEU A 138 2.23 -29.86 -13.43
CA LEU A 138 1.61 -28.70 -14.09
C LEU A 138 0.10 -28.90 -14.37
N GLU A 139 -0.30 -30.07 -14.86
CA GLU A 139 -1.71 -30.38 -15.13
C GLU A 139 -2.58 -30.29 -13.87
N GLN A 140 -2.08 -30.80 -12.73
CA GLN A 140 -2.79 -30.72 -11.45
C GLN A 140 -2.85 -29.28 -10.95
N ALA A 141 -1.75 -28.52 -11.08
CA ALA A 141 -1.70 -27.11 -10.70
C ALA A 141 -2.71 -26.28 -11.50
N VAL A 142 -2.79 -26.48 -12.82
CA VAL A 142 -3.76 -25.79 -13.70
C VAL A 142 -5.20 -26.14 -13.35
N GLY A 143 -5.48 -27.42 -13.07
CA GLY A 143 -6.81 -27.84 -12.64
C GLY A 143 -7.26 -27.14 -11.34
N ILE A 144 -6.39 -27.12 -10.33
CA ILE A 144 -6.66 -26.45 -9.05
C ILE A 144 -6.86 -24.93 -9.24
N ASP A 145 -5.97 -24.28 -10.00
CA ASP A 145 -6.08 -22.84 -10.27
C ASP A 145 -7.40 -22.47 -10.97
N SER A 146 -7.80 -23.26 -11.97
CA SER A 146 -9.07 -23.08 -12.68
C SER A 146 -10.28 -23.24 -11.75
N GLU A 147 -10.28 -24.26 -10.89
CA GLU A 147 -11.38 -24.47 -9.92
C GLU A 147 -11.46 -23.35 -8.89
N MET A 148 -10.32 -22.89 -8.38
CA MET A 148 -10.27 -21.79 -7.40
C MET A 148 -10.74 -20.46 -7.99
N ASN A 149 -10.33 -20.12 -9.20
CA ASN A 149 -10.78 -18.90 -9.89
C ASN A 149 -12.29 -18.92 -10.17
N GLY A 150 -12.87 -20.10 -10.41
CA GLY A 150 -14.31 -20.29 -10.57
C GLY A 150 -15.12 -20.27 -9.26
N PHE A 151 -14.47 -20.37 -8.10
CA PHE A 151 -15.16 -20.49 -6.82
C PHE A 151 -15.37 -19.14 -6.13
N TRP A 152 -16.61 -18.61 -6.22
CA TRP A 152 -16.96 -17.27 -5.73
C TRP A 152 -16.55 -16.96 -4.27
N PRO A 153 -16.57 -17.89 -3.29
CA PRO A 153 -16.12 -17.59 -1.94
C PRO A 153 -14.63 -17.25 -1.85
N VAL A 154 -13.78 -17.86 -2.67
CA VAL A 154 -12.35 -17.52 -2.75
C VAL A 154 -12.19 -16.11 -3.32
N ASN A 155 -12.99 -15.73 -4.31
CA ASN A 155 -12.98 -14.38 -4.86
C ASN A 155 -13.46 -13.32 -3.84
N MET A 156 -14.39 -13.65 -2.94
CA MET A 156 -14.84 -12.74 -1.87
C MET A 156 -13.74 -12.44 -0.85
N VAL A 157 -12.80 -13.35 -0.63
CA VAL A 157 -11.65 -13.16 0.26
C VAL A 157 -10.71 -12.06 -0.26
N ILE A 158 -10.76 -11.74 -1.56
CA ILE A 158 -9.97 -10.67 -2.21
C ILE A 158 -10.60 -9.28 -2.06
N VAL A 159 -11.87 -9.18 -1.66
CA VAL A 159 -12.60 -7.89 -1.53
C VAL A 159 -11.87 -6.88 -0.62
N PRO A 160 -11.36 -7.25 0.57
CA PRO A 160 -10.57 -6.32 1.40
C PRO A 160 -9.33 -5.80 0.68
N THR A 161 -8.67 -6.65 -0.14
CA THR A 161 -7.53 -6.27 -0.97
C THR A 161 -7.93 -5.22 -1.99
N ILE A 162 -9.03 -5.44 -2.71
CA ILE A 162 -9.51 -4.50 -3.73
C ILE A 162 -9.86 -3.16 -3.06
N LEU A 163 -10.64 -3.18 -1.99
CA LEU A 163 -11.02 -1.95 -1.27
C LEU A 163 -9.78 -1.19 -0.78
N GLY A 164 -8.84 -1.88 -0.14
CA GLY A 164 -7.62 -1.25 0.35
C GLY A 164 -6.74 -0.71 -0.77
N LEU A 165 -6.48 -1.49 -1.82
CA LEU A 165 -5.60 -1.13 -2.93
C LEU A 165 -6.18 0.03 -3.75
N VAL A 166 -7.49 -0.02 -4.02
CA VAL A 166 -8.18 0.98 -4.84
C VAL A 166 -8.38 2.29 -4.08
N LEU A 167 -8.76 2.24 -2.80
CA LEU A 167 -9.24 3.44 -2.09
C LEU A 167 -8.21 4.07 -1.16
N TRP A 168 -7.25 3.30 -0.61
CA TRP A 168 -6.41 3.82 0.47
C TRP A 168 -5.54 4.99 0.03
N LEU A 169 -4.77 4.84 -1.05
CA LEU A 169 -3.88 5.89 -1.55
C LEU A 169 -4.63 7.12 -2.08
N PRO A 170 -5.75 6.99 -2.84
CA PRO A 170 -6.57 8.14 -3.21
C PRO A 170 -7.13 8.91 -2.01
N LEU A 171 -7.73 8.21 -1.05
CA LEU A 171 -8.29 8.85 0.14
C LEU A 171 -7.19 9.53 0.96
N LEU A 172 -6.02 8.90 1.04
CA LEU A 172 -4.87 9.44 1.74
C LEU A 172 -4.40 10.75 1.09
N ALA A 173 -4.24 10.76 -0.23
CA ALA A 173 -3.84 11.95 -0.97
C ALA A 173 -4.81 13.12 -0.73
N VAL A 174 -6.12 12.85 -0.80
CA VAL A 174 -7.17 13.84 -0.53
C VAL A 174 -7.09 14.34 0.91
N ALA A 175 -6.89 13.46 1.88
CA ALA A 175 -6.79 13.86 3.28
C ALA A 175 -5.55 14.70 3.56
N LEU A 176 -4.40 14.33 2.99
CA LEU A 176 -3.15 15.08 3.12
C LEU A 176 -3.26 16.47 2.47
N TYR A 177 -3.91 16.59 1.31
CA TYR A 177 -4.18 17.87 0.68
C TYR A 177 -5.11 18.74 1.54
N ARG A 178 -6.24 18.17 1.99
CA ARG A 178 -7.20 18.89 2.86
C ARG A 178 -6.59 19.29 4.21
N ALA A 179 -5.63 18.53 4.72
CA ALA A 179 -4.87 18.85 5.92
C ALA A 179 -3.71 19.84 5.67
N GLY A 180 -3.53 20.32 4.43
CA GLY A 180 -2.46 21.25 4.06
C GLY A 180 -1.05 20.63 4.13
N ARG A 181 -0.94 19.29 4.08
CA ARG A 181 0.33 18.56 4.18
C ARG A 181 1.02 18.33 2.84
N ILE A 182 0.25 18.33 1.74
CA ILE A 182 0.77 18.26 0.38
C ILE A 182 0.06 19.29 -0.52
N PRO A 183 0.72 19.79 -1.57
CA PRO A 183 0.11 20.69 -2.55
C PRO A 183 -0.86 19.95 -3.49
N LEU A 184 -1.71 20.71 -4.19
CA LEU A 184 -2.73 20.17 -5.10
C LEU A 184 -2.13 19.28 -6.20
N TRP A 185 -1.00 19.68 -6.81
CA TRP A 185 -0.36 18.90 -7.88
C TRP A 185 0.05 17.51 -7.41
N ALA A 186 0.48 17.38 -6.15
CA ALA A 186 0.90 16.11 -5.56
C ALA A 186 -0.29 15.18 -5.36
N MET A 187 -1.42 15.72 -4.90
CA MET A 187 -2.68 14.98 -4.81
C MET A 187 -3.13 14.49 -6.19
N ILE A 188 -3.16 15.38 -7.19
CA ILE A 188 -3.57 15.02 -8.55
C ILE A 188 -2.65 13.93 -9.12
N LEU A 189 -1.34 14.04 -8.92
CA LEU A 189 -0.38 13.03 -9.40
C LEU A 189 -0.69 11.65 -8.81
N ILE A 190 -0.86 11.53 -7.48
CA ILE A 190 -1.19 10.26 -6.81
C ILE A 190 -2.51 9.69 -7.35
N LEU A 191 -3.53 10.54 -7.51
CA LEU A 191 -4.83 10.12 -8.05
C LEU A 191 -4.69 9.60 -9.49
N VAL A 192 -4.00 10.33 -10.36
CA VAL A 192 -3.83 9.97 -11.77
C VAL A 192 -3.10 8.65 -11.92
N VAL A 193 -1.98 8.44 -11.21
CA VAL A 193 -1.23 7.18 -11.33
C VAL A 193 -1.99 6.00 -10.74
N ASN A 194 -2.79 6.21 -9.69
CA ASN A 194 -3.64 5.17 -9.12
C ASN A 194 -4.82 4.83 -10.05
N VAL A 195 -5.46 5.83 -10.65
CA VAL A 195 -6.51 5.61 -11.67
C VAL A 195 -5.94 4.91 -12.89
N ALA A 196 -4.74 5.29 -13.35
CA ALA A 196 -4.07 4.61 -14.46
C ALA A 196 -3.84 3.12 -14.16
N LEU A 197 -3.38 2.78 -12.95
CA LEU A 197 -3.22 1.37 -12.53
C LEU A 197 -4.56 0.62 -12.50
N ILE A 198 -5.65 1.25 -12.04
CA ILE A 198 -6.97 0.61 -11.96
C ILE A 198 -7.57 0.39 -13.35
N VAL A 199 -7.50 1.40 -14.22
CA VAL A 199 -8.16 1.38 -15.54
C VAL A 199 -7.36 0.58 -16.54
N LEU A 200 -6.03 0.75 -16.54
CA LEU A 200 -5.12 0.07 -17.47
C LEU A 200 -4.58 -1.23 -16.87
N GLY A 201 -4.93 -1.62 -15.65
CA GLY A 201 -4.36 -2.82 -15.02
C GLY A 201 -2.86 -2.73 -14.71
N SER A 202 -2.33 -3.84 -14.20
CA SER A 202 -0.93 -3.95 -13.75
C SER A 202 0.01 -4.33 -14.89
N SER A 203 0.96 -3.46 -15.20
CA SER A 203 2.08 -3.69 -16.12
C SER A 203 3.35 -3.11 -15.54
N TYR A 204 4.49 -3.38 -16.17
CA TYR A 204 5.73 -2.69 -15.83
C TYR A 204 5.59 -1.15 -15.85
N ALA A 205 4.86 -0.61 -16.84
CA ALA A 205 4.67 0.83 -16.97
C ALA A 205 3.78 1.40 -15.85
N THR A 206 2.63 0.78 -15.58
CA THR A 206 1.71 1.23 -14.53
C THR A 206 2.26 0.99 -13.13
N ALA A 207 3.01 -0.08 -12.89
CA ALA A 207 3.70 -0.32 -11.62
C ALA A 207 4.78 0.74 -11.35
N VAL A 208 5.62 1.06 -12.34
CA VAL A 208 6.63 2.12 -12.21
C VAL A 208 5.98 3.49 -12.02
N ALA A 209 4.96 3.81 -12.84
CA ALA A 209 4.24 5.07 -12.74
C ALA A 209 3.56 5.22 -11.37
N MET A 210 2.93 4.16 -10.86
CA MET A 210 2.31 4.14 -9.53
C MET A 210 3.35 4.32 -8.43
N GLY A 211 4.43 3.54 -8.45
CA GLY A 211 5.49 3.59 -7.43
C GLY A 211 6.17 4.96 -7.37
N LEU A 212 6.71 5.42 -8.51
CA LEU A 212 7.44 6.69 -8.59
C LEU A 212 6.51 7.89 -8.47
N GLY A 213 5.36 7.88 -9.14
CA GLY A 213 4.39 8.98 -9.08
C GLY A 213 3.86 9.18 -7.66
N THR A 214 3.57 8.09 -6.95
CA THR A 214 3.14 8.18 -5.54
C THR A 214 4.26 8.69 -4.66
N LEU A 215 5.49 8.19 -4.83
CA LEU A 215 6.65 8.67 -4.08
C LEU A 215 6.88 10.17 -4.28
N ILE A 216 6.86 10.64 -5.54
CA ILE A 216 7.04 12.05 -5.91
C ILE A 216 5.91 12.90 -5.30
N GLY A 217 4.66 12.44 -5.35
CA GLY A 217 3.53 13.11 -4.72
C GLY A 217 3.64 13.18 -3.19
N LEU A 218 4.26 12.19 -2.54
CA LEU A 218 4.45 12.19 -1.08
C LEU A 218 5.72 12.91 -0.63
N LEU A 219 6.59 13.33 -1.55
CA LEU A 219 7.84 14.02 -1.21
C LEU A 219 7.66 15.31 -0.39
N PRO A 220 6.64 16.16 -0.63
CA PRO A 220 6.38 17.34 0.22
C PRO A 220 6.05 16.97 1.67
N LEU A 221 5.33 15.87 1.89
CA LEU A 221 5.05 15.36 3.23
C LEU A 221 6.34 14.92 3.93
N ALA A 222 7.20 14.18 3.21
CA ALA A 222 8.49 13.72 3.73
C ALA A 222 9.37 14.90 4.18
N ARG A 223 9.46 15.95 3.35
CA ARG A 223 10.22 17.17 3.69
C ARG A 223 9.67 17.83 4.96
N GLY A 224 8.35 18.00 5.05
CA GLY A 224 7.72 18.60 6.23
C GLY A 224 7.86 17.77 7.51
N ALA A 225 8.01 16.46 7.41
CA ALA A 225 8.25 15.57 8.56
C ALA A 225 9.72 15.53 9.00
N LEU A 226 10.66 15.83 8.09
CA LEU A 226 12.09 15.86 8.35
C LEU A 226 12.58 17.23 8.80
N ASP A 227 11.85 18.31 8.49
CA ASP A 227 12.18 19.65 8.98
C ASP A 227 12.06 19.69 10.51
N PRO A 228 13.16 19.93 11.24
CA PRO A 228 13.18 19.97 12.70
C PRO A 228 12.53 21.25 13.26
N SER A 229 11.64 21.89 12.49
CA SER A 229 11.08 23.18 12.89
C SER A 229 10.34 22.99 14.22
N PRO A 230 10.71 23.77 15.26
CA PRO A 230 10.14 23.60 16.58
C PRO A 230 8.63 23.75 16.50
N ALA A 231 7.95 23.07 17.43
CA ALA A 231 6.56 23.28 17.79
C ALA A 231 6.04 24.67 17.39
N ALA A 232 4.93 24.68 16.67
CA ALA A 232 4.12 25.85 16.37
C ALA A 232 4.31 26.94 17.42
N SER A 233 4.85 28.09 17.00
CA SER A 233 4.70 29.33 17.74
C SER A 233 3.20 29.48 18.04
N PRO A 234 2.77 29.61 19.31
CA PRO A 234 1.38 29.77 19.68
C PRO A 234 0.97 31.21 19.35
N ASP A 235 0.90 31.54 18.07
CA ASP A 235 0.50 32.88 17.64
C ASP A 235 -0.20 32.87 16.28
N ARG A 236 -1.33 32.15 16.23
CA ARG A 236 -2.45 32.59 15.39
C ARG A 236 -3.41 33.33 16.30
N ARG A 237 -3.14 34.63 16.44
CA ARG A 237 -4.06 35.70 16.82
C ARG A 237 -5.52 35.24 16.84
N ALA A 238 -6.10 35.18 18.02
CA ALA A 238 -7.53 35.34 18.16
C ALA A 238 -7.91 36.65 17.46
N PRO A 239 -8.96 36.69 16.61
CA PRO A 239 -9.50 37.97 16.19
C PRO A 239 -9.89 38.73 17.45
N ALA A 240 -9.28 39.90 17.66
CA ALA A 240 -9.68 40.81 18.71
C ALA A 240 -11.19 41.00 18.59
N ARG A 241 -11.94 40.58 19.61
CA ARG A 241 -13.34 40.97 19.71
C ARG A 241 -13.36 42.50 19.71
N PRO A 242 -14.08 43.16 18.80
CA PRO A 242 -14.31 44.59 18.95
C PRO A 242 -15.01 44.80 20.29
N SER A 243 -14.40 45.59 21.16
CA SER A 243 -15.09 46.16 22.32
C SER A 243 -16.23 47.00 21.78
N LEU A 244 -17.47 46.56 22.05
CA LEU A 244 -18.65 47.38 21.78
C LEU A 244 -18.62 48.62 22.70
N PRO A 245 -19.04 49.79 22.19
CA PRO A 245 -19.24 51.00 23.00
C PRO A 245 -20.42 50.87 23.96
#